data_AF-A0AAW9DJ18-F1
#
_entry.id   AF-A0AAW9DJ18-F1
#
_cell.length_a   1.000
_cell.length_b   1.000
_cell.length_c   1.000
_cell.angle_alpha   90.00
_cell.angle_beta   90.00
_cell.angle_gamma   90.00
#
_symmetry.space_group_name_H-M   'P 1'
#
loop_
_entity.id
_entity.type
_entity.pdbx_description
1 polymer ?
#
loop_
_entity_poly.entity_id
_entity_poly.type
_entity_poly.pdbx_seq_one_letter_code
_entity_poly.pdbx_strand_id
1 'polypeptide(L)'
;ISLTENADFYLVYPGKVEAFQLNGQEPQLLHTQKMNSEGYFGSGENYILEDRYLVFGNDQQKFANDNLISIDFQDGTVLRKPSKHSTSISGTDGNHFYTAGAYHTLAQFDKQFETRQTHVLNDDFIPNDPVMVDQTSVYLTGFVK
;
A
#
# COMPACT_ATOMS: atom_id res chain seq x y z
N ILE A 1 -5.01 -11.63 11.57
CA ILE A 1 -4.00 -12.36 10.76
C ILE A 1 -2.64 -12.23 11.45
N SER A 2 -2.41 -13.00 12.50
CA SER A 2 -1.00 -13.31 12.79
C SER A 2 -0.43 -13.95 11.54
N LEU A 3 0.61 -13.36 10.95
CA LEU A 3 1.34 -14.00 9.86
C LEU A 3 1.68 -15.40 10.35
N THR A 4 1.05 -16.41 9.76
CA THR A 4 1.31 -17.80 10.15
C THR A 4 2.68 -18.15 9.63
N GLU A 5 3.61 -18.55 10.50
CA GLU A 5 5.00 -18.88 10.14
C GLU A 5 5.12 -19.94 9.03
N ASN A 6 4.05 -20.71 8.79
CA ASN A 6 3.98 -21.76 7.77
C ASN A 6 3.36 -21.32 6.44
N ALA A 7 2.92 -20.06 6.31
CA ALA A 7 2.34 -19.57 5.06
C ALA A 7 3.42 -19.09 4.10
N ASP A 8 3.30 -19.53 2.84
CA ASP A 8 4.17 -19.12 1.74
C ASP A 8 3.60 -17.90 0.99
N PHE A 9 2.28 -17.73 0.98
CA PHE A 9 1.63 -16.56 0.41
C PHE A 9 0.22 -16.33 0.96
N TYR A 10 -0.32 -15.13 0.69
CA TYR A 10 -1.65 -14.72 1.08
C TYR A 10 -2.47 -14.29 -0.13
N LEU A 11 -3.75 -14.66 -0.13
CA LEU A 11 -4.74 -14.07 -1.04
C LEU A 11 -5.61 -13.10 -0.25
N VAL A 12 -5.63 -11.84 -0.67
CA VAL A 12 -6.32 -10.75 0.01
C VAL A 12 -7.56 -10.37 -0.79
N TYR A 13 -8.73 -10.50 -0.16
CA TYR A 13 -10.03 -10.20 -0.73
C TYR A 13 -10.73 -9.13 0.08
N PRO A 14 -11.62 -8.30 -0.52
CA PRO A 14 -12.45 -7.31 0.18
C PRO A 14 -12.85 -7.61 1.63
N GLY A 15 -13.36 -8.82 1.90
CA GLY A 15 -13.86 -9.23 3.21
C GLY A 15 -13.12 -10.40 3.87
N LYS A 16 -11.99 -10.87 3.32
CA LYS A 16 -11.20 -11.96 3.95
C LYS A 16 -9.76 -11.99 3.46
N VAL A 17 -8.89 -12.57 4.27
CA VAL A 17 -7.54 -12.98 3.86
C VAL A 17 -7.39 -14.47 4.06
N GLU A 18 -6.77 -15.12 3.09
CA GLU A 18 -6.49 -16.55 3.10
C GLU A 18 -4.98 -16.78 3.05
N ALA A 19 -4.48 -17.63 3.94
CA ALA A 19 -3.08 -18.00 4.04
C ALA A 19 -2.87 -19.39 3.42
N PHE A 20 -1.86 -19.54 2.57
CA PHE A 20 -1.60 -20.78 1.84
C PHE A 20 -0.18 -21.29 2.03
N GLN A 21 -0.02 -22.61 1.95
CA GLN A 21 1.27 -23.28 1.85
C GLN A 21 1.43 -23.92 0.47
N LEU A 22 2.61 -23.80 -0.14
CA LEU A 22 3.02 -24.50 -1.35
C LEU A 22 3.57 -25.88 -0.96
N ASN A 23 2.85 -26.95 -1.35
CA ASN A 23 3.25 -28.33 -1.05
C ASN A 23 3.74 -29.12 -2.30
N GLY A 24 3.99 -28.43 -3.41
CA GLY A 24 4.54 -29.01 -4.64
C GLY A 24 3.51 -29.55 -5.66
N GLN A 25 2.22 -29.63 -5.33
CA GLN A 25 1.17 -29.95 -6.30
C GLN A 25 0.10 -28.86 -6.40
N GLU A 26 -0.51 -28.50 -5.27
CA GLU A 26 -1.56 -27.49 -5.20
C GLU A 26 -1.38 -26.64 -3.93
N PRO A 27 -1.69 -25.34 -3.97
CA PRO A 27 -1.70 -24.53 -2.75
C PRO A 27 -2.68 -25.10 -1.71
N GLN A 28 -2.18 -25.37 -0.50
CA GLN A 28 -2.99 -25.81 0.62
C GLN A 28 -3.44 -24.62 1.45
N LEU A 29 -4.75 -24.44 1.61
CA LEU A 29 -5.30 -23.43 2.51
C LEU A 29 -4.98 -23.80 3.97
N LEU A 30 -4.27 -22.90 4.66
CA LEU A 30 -3.95 -23.05 6.09
C LEU A 30 -4.99 -22.38 6.98
N HIS A 31 -5.41 -21.17 6.59
CA HIS A 31 -6.25 -20.32 7.43
C HIS A 31 -7.05 -19.31 6.60
N THR A 32 -8.26 -19.00 7.06
CA THR A 32 -9.09 -17.91 6.55
C THR A 32 -9.45 -16.96 7.69
N GLN A 33 -9.09 -15.69 7.54
CA GLN A 33 -9.49 -14.61 8.44
C GLN A 33 -10.56 -13.76 7.75
N LYS A 34 -11.72 -13.57 8.38
CA LYS A 34 -12.69 -12.56 7.93
C LYS A 34 -12.17 -11.17 8.26
N MET A 35 -12.34 -10.23 7.34
CA MET A 35 -12.05 -8.82 7.53
C MET A 35 -13.34 -8.02 7.66
N ASN A 36 -13.29 -6.95 8.43
CA ASN A 36 -14.41 -6.02 8.58
C ASN A 36 -14.38 -4.96 7.47
N SER A 37 -14.40 -5.40 6.22
CA SER A 37 -14.43 -4.55 5.04
C SER A 37 -15.32 -5.20 3.99
N GLU A 38 -16.13 -4.37 3.34
CA GLU A 38 -16.92 -4.75 2.18
C GLU A 38 -16.46 -3.90 0.98
N GLY A 39 -16.45 -4.50 -0.21
CA GLY A 39 -16.13 -3.79 -1.45
C GLY A 39 -14.66 -3.86 -1.92
N TYR A 40 -14.46 -3.45 -3.18
CA TYR A 40 -13.22 -3.61 -3.93
C TYR A 40 -12.00 -2.96 -3.25
N PHE A 41 -10.87 -3.68 -3.25
CA PHE A 41 -9.54 -3.10 -3.04
C PHE A 41 -9.02 -2.66 -4.41
N GLY A 42 -8.62 -1.40 -4.53
CA GLY A 42 -8.25 -0.74 -5.79
C GLY A 42 -7.17 -1.44 -6.62
N SER A 43 -6.80 -0.85 -7.77
CA SER A 43 -5.80 -1.38 -8.70
C SER A 43 -4.36 -0.88 -8.48
N GLY A 44 -4.08 -0.21 -7.36
CA GLY A 44 -2.75 0.33 -7.07
C GLY A 44 -1.72 -0.72 -6.70
N GLU A 45 -0.44 -0.38 -6.88
CA GLU A 45 0.65 -1.19 -6.35
C GLU A 45 0.59 -1.27 -4.82
N ASN A 46 0.96 -2.43 -4.30
CA ASN A 46 0.85 -2.73 -2.88
C ASN A 46 2.20 -2.98 -2.22
N TYR A 47 2.32 -2.52 -0.99
CA TYR A 47 3.57 -2.48 -0.25
C TYR A 47 3.39 -3.02 1.17
N ILE A 48 4.47 -3.50 1.79
CA ILE A 48 4.46 -3.97 3.17
C ILE A 48 5.09 -2.91 4.08
N LEU A 49 4.37 -2.56 5.14
CA LEU A 49 4.80 -1.61 6.15
C LEU A 49 4.90 -2.33 7.51
N GLU A 50 6.00 -2.12 8.22
CA GLU A 50 6.35 -2.71 9.52
C GLU A 50 6.23 -4.25 9.55
N ASP A 51 6.44 -4.93 8.43
CA ASP A 51 6.19 -6.39 8.25
C ASP A 51 4.78 -6.83 8.71
N ARG A 52 3.82 -5.90 8.68
CA ARG A 52 2.50 -6.08 9.31
C ARG A 52 1.35 -5.56 8.48
N TYR A 53 1.52 -4.43 7.80
CA TYR A 53 0.43 -3.79 7.08
C TYR A 53 0.64 -3.94 5.57
N LEU A 54 -0.36 -4.45 4.86
CA LEU A 54 -0.43 -4.28 3.41
C LEU A 54 -1.02 -2.91 3.12
N VAL A 55 -0.28 -2.03 2.44
CA VAL A 55 -0.67 -0.65 2.14
C VAL A 55 -0.68 -0.38 0.65
N PHE A 56 -1.62 0.45 0.19
CA PHE A 56 -1.69 0.87 -1.22
C PHE A 56 -2.53 2.14 -1.40
N GLY A 57 -2.22 2.88 -2.46
CA GLY A 57 -3.05 3.98 -2.96
C GLY A 57 -4.14 3.44 -3.88
N ASN A 58 -5.39 3.91 -3.73
CA ASN A 58 -6.47 3.59 -4.65
C ASN A 58 -6.58 4.67 -5.74
N ASP A 59 -6.60 4.25 -7.00
CA ASP A 59 -6.62 5.09 -8.19
C ASP A 59 -8.04 5.28 -8.79
N GLN A 60 -9.06 4.61 -8.25
CA GLN A 60 -10.42 4.71 -8.78
C GLN A 60 -11.14 6.02 -8.38
N GLN A 61 -11.63 6.74 -9.40
CA GLN A 61 -12.39 8.00 -9.31
C GLN A 61 -13.60 7.98 -8.37
N LYS A 62 -14.20 6.81 -8.07
CA LYS A 62 -15.40 6.72 -7.23
C LYS A 62 -15.14 6.93 -5.73
N PHE A 63 -13.88 6.79 -5.27
CA PHE A 63 -13.54 6.82 -3.86
C PHE A 63 -12.41 7.81 -3.54
N ALA A 64 -12.42 9.00 -4.17
CA ALA A 64 -11.46 10.06 -3.88
C ALA A 64 -11.37 10.43 -2.38
N ASN A 65 -12.38 10.07 -1.58
CA ASN A 65 -12.42 10.27 -0.14
C ASN A 65 -11.81 9.12 0.70
N ASP A 66 -11.38 8.01 0.10
CA ASP A 66 -10.79 6.83 0.78
C ASP A 66 -9.74 6.19 -0.14
N ASN A 67 -8.70 6.95 -0.43
CA ASN A 67 -7.71 6.62 -1.46
C ASN A 67 -6.36 6.17 -0.89
N LEU A 68 -6.23 6.04 0.43
CA LEU A 68 -5.19 5.28 1.10
C LEU A 68 -5.84 4.14 1.87
N ILE A 69 -5.34 2.93 1.65
CA ILE A 69 -5.90 1.72 2.26
C ILE A 69 -4.78 0.93 2.91
N SER A 70 -4.99 0.49 4.14
CA SER A 70 -4.13 -0.48 4.80
C SER A 70 -4.92 -1.61 5.41
N ILE A 71 -4.32 -2.79 5.38
CA ILE A 71 -4.84 -3.99 6.02
C ILE A 71 -3.82 -4.38 7.07
N ASP A 72 -4.22 -4.31 8.34
CA ASP A 72 -3.44 -4.86 9.43
C ASP A 72 -3.50 -6.37 9.34
N PHE A 73 -2.37 -7.01 9.04
CA PHE A 73 -2.35 -8.45 9.09
C PHE A 73 -2.71 -8.89 10.51
N GLN A 74 -2.12 -8.42 11.61
CA GLN A 74 -2.32 -8.99 12.95
C GLN A 74 -3.77 -9.37 13.32
N ASP A 75 -4.76 -8.53 13.01
CA ASP A 75 -6.17 -8.78 13.32
C ASP A 75 -7.13 -8.70 12.11
N GLY A 76 -6.64 -8.33 10.92
CA GLY A 76 -7.48 -8.16 9.72
C GLY A 76 -8.26 -6.86 9.69
N THR A 77 -7.90 -5.88 10.51
CA THR A 77 -8.50 -4.54 10.49
C THR A 77 -8.14 -3.81 9.20
N VAL A 78 -9.11 -3.12 8.60
CA VAL A 78 -8.89 -2.30 7.40
C VAL A 78 -9.01 -0.83 7.78
N LEU A 79 -7.97 -0.05 7.50
CA LEU A 79 -8.00 1.41 7.58
C LEU A 79 -8.18 1.96 6.16
N ARG A 80 -9.13 2.89 6.02
CA ARG A 80 -9.35 3.66 4.80
C ARG A 80 -9.27 5.13 5.16
N LYS A 81 -8.52 5.91 4.39
CA LYS A 81 -8.33 7.33 4.67
C LYS A 81 -8.31 8.18 3.40
N PRO A 82 -9.00 9.34 3.40
CA PRO A 82 -8.82 10.36 2.37
C PRO A 82 -7.44 10.99 2.45
N SER A 83 -6.81 11.17 1.30
CA SER A 83 -5.67 12.05 1.15
C SER A 83 -5.67 12.68 -0.23
N LYS A 84 -5.61 14.02 -0.27
CA LYS A 84 -5.41 14.75 -1.52
C LYS A 84 -4.05 14.42 -2.17
N HIS A 85 -3.10 13.91 -1.39
CA HIS A 85 -1.76 13.56 -1.86
C HIS A 85 -1.63 12.10 -2.33
N SER A 86 -2.68 11.27 -2.20
CA SER A 86 -2.62 9.90 -2.70
C SER A 86 -2.68 9.83 -4.23
N THR A 87 -1.99 8.85 -4.79
CA THR A 87 -1.83 8.58 -6.23
C THR A 87 -1.46 7.11 -6.40
N SER A 88 -1.48 6.60 -7.63
CA SER A 88 -0.99 5.24 -7.94
C SER A 88 0.53 5.12 -7.81
N ILE A 89 1.28 6.20 -8.07
CA ILE A 89 2.74 6.22 -7.96
C ILE A 89 3.13 6.20 -6.48
N SER A 90 3.62 5.07 -6.00
CA SER A 90 3.82 4.86 -4.56
C SER A 90 5.01 3.97 -4.22
N GLY A 91 5.31 3.87 -2.92
CA GLY A 91 6.44 3.10 -2.42
C GLY A 91 6.53 3.09 -0.89
N THR A 92 7.45 2.31 -0.33
CA THR A 92 7.69 2.24 1.11
C THR A 92 9.16 2.04 1.44
N ASP A 93 9.59 2.55 2.61
CA ASP A 93 10.87 2.19 3.26
C ASP A 93 10.70 1.09 4.33
N GLY A 94 9.50 0.49 4.43
CA GLY A 94 9.12 -0.44 5.47
C GLY A 94 8.62 0.21 6.76
N ASN A 95 8.73 1.53 6.96
CA ASN A 95 8.18 2.25 8.13
C ASN A 95 7.21 3.37 7.75
N HIS A 96 7.36 3.94 6.55
CA HIS A 96 6.52 4.97 5.97
C HIS A 96 6.03 4.56 4.57
N PHE A 97 4.86 5.07 4.22
CA PHE A 97 4.31 4.96 2.88
C PHE A 97 4.51 6.28 2.13
N TYR A 98 4.89 6.21 0.86
CA TYR A 98 5.17 7.36 0.02
C TYR A 98 4.26 7.37 -1.19
N THR A 99 3.85 8.57 -1.60
CA THR A 99 3.13 8.79 -2.85
C THR A 99 3.74 9.97 -3.60
N ALA A 100 3.74 9.94 -4.93
CA ALA A 100 4.27 11.03 -5.75
C ALA A 100 3.36 11.42 -6.92
N GLY A 101 3.24 12.72 -7.19
CA GLY A 101 2.61 13.24 -8.42
C GLY A 101 1.30 13.97 -8.22
N ALA A 102 0.52 13.65 -7.18
CA ALA A 102 -0.62 14.48 -6.81
C ALA A 102 -0.14 15.88 -6.37
N TYR A 103 -0.65 16.93 -7.02
CA TYR A 103 -0.19 18.32 -6.82
C TYR A 103 1.33 18.48 -6.92
N HIS A 104 1.97 17.67 -7.77
CA HIS A 104 3.42 17.72 -7.95
C HIS A 104 4.21 17.55 -6.64
N THR A 105 3.68 16.72 -5.74
CA THR A 105 4.19 16.56 -4.38
C THR A 105 4.61 15.12 -4.14
N LEU A 106 5.77 14.91 -3.52
CA LEU A 106 6.12 13.71 -2.79
C LEU A 106 5.56 13.83 -1.37
N ALA A 107 4.68 12.93 -0.95
CA ALA A 107 4.12 12.89 0.38
C ALA A 107 4.56 11.63 1.12
N GLN A 108 4.94 11.78 2.38
CA GLN A 108 5.25 10.70 3.31
C GLN A 108 4.12 10.56 4.32
N PHE A 109 3.67 9.34 4.53
CA PHE A 109 2.64 8.98 5.50
C PHE A 109 3.17 8.00 6.53
N ASP A 110 2.66 8.10 7.76
CA ASP A 110 2.82 7.05 8.75
C ASP A 110 1.82 5.89 8.54
N LYS A 111 1.85 4.91 9.44
CA LYS A 111 0.95 3.75 9.42
C LYS A 111 -0.53 4.07 9.69
N GLN A 112 -0.84 5.24 10.22
CA GLN A 112 -2.21 5.76 10.34
C GLN A 112 -2.60 6.61 9.11
N PHE A 113 -1.75 6.65 8.10
CA PHE A 113 -1.85 7.52 6.94
C PHE A 113 -1.95 9.01 7.29
N GLU A 114 -1.40 9.45 8.42
CA GLU A 114 -1.17 10.86 8.67
C GLU A 114 0.03 11.35 7.85
N THR A 115 -0.14 12.47 7.17
CA THR A 115 0.95 13.09 6.42
C THR A 115 2.01 13.60 7.39
N ARG A 116 3.23 13.08 7.28
CA ARG A 116 4.37 13.46 8.12
C ARG A 116 5.21 14.53 7.46
N GLN A 117 5.43 14.39 6.16
CA GLN A 117 6.22 15.33 5.37
C GLN A 117 5.67 15.43 3.96
N THR A 118 5.81 16.61 3.36
CA THR A 118 5.60 16.82 1.94
C THR A 118 6.79 17.54 1.34
N HIS A 119 7.06 17.27 0.07
CA HIS A 119 8.06 17.94 -0.72
C HIS A 119 7.50 18.24 -2.11
N VAL A 120 7.56 19.51 -2.52
CA VAL A 120 7.15 19.92 -3.87
C VAL A 120 8.26 19.56 -4.84
N LEU A 121 7.93 18.83 -5.91
CA LEU A 121 8.87 18.44 -6.95
C LEU A 121 9.18 19.63 -7.86
N ASN A 122 10.27 19.55 -8.64
CA ASN A 122 10.60 20.58 -9.63
C ASN A 122 9.55 20.60 -10.74
N ASP A 123 8.99 21.77 -11.08
CA ASP A 123 7.85 21.93 -12.01
C ASP A 123 7.98 21.20 -13.37
N ASP A 124 9.21 20.97 -13.84
CA ASP A 124 9.51 20.29 -15.10
C ASP A 124 9.65 18.76 -14.97
N PHE A 125 9.74 18.21 -13.77
CA PHE A 125 9.96 16.79 -13.51
C PHE A 125 8.64 16.02 -13.31
N ILE A 126 8.31 15.11 -14.23
CA ILE A 126 7.11 14.27 -14.13
C ILE A 126 7.49 12.88 -13.58
N PRO A 127 7.02 12.50 -12.37
CA PRO A 127 7.39 11.22 -11.76
C PRO A 127 6.74 10.03 -12.48
N ASN A 128 7.46 8.91 -12.49
CA ASN A 128 7.00 7.59 -12.89
C ASN A 128 6.88 6.67 -11.67
N ASP A 129 6.08 5.61 -11.81
CA ASP A 129 5.98 4.51 -10.84
C ASP A 129 7.21 3.57 -10.95
N PRO A 130 7.78 3.05 -9.84
CA PRO A 130 7.46 3.31 -8.43
C PRO A 130 8.32 4.38 -7.75
N VAL A 131 7.87 4.80 -6.56
CA VAL A 131 8.73 5.48 -5.59
C VAL A 131 9.68 4.44 -4.99
N MET A 132 10.97 4.57 -5.27
CA MET A 132 11.98 3.63 -4.74
C MET A 132 12.59 4.21 -3.48
N VAL A 133 12.83 3.37 -2.46
CA VAL A 133 13.39 3.84 -1.20
C VAL A 133 14.48 2.89 -0.72
N ASP A 134 15.55 3.44 -0.16
CA ASP A 134 16.57 2.69 0.58
C ASP A 134 16.68 3.18 2.03
N GLN A 135 17.71 2.75 2.76
CA GLN A 135 17.91 3.09 4.16
C GLN A 135 18.09 4.59 4.45
N THR A 136 18.39 5.39 3.43
CA THR A 136 18.80 6.80 3.58
C THR A 136 18.05 7.76 2.68
N SER A 137 17.48 7.28 1.58
CA SER A 137 17.08 8.12 0.46
C SER A 137 15.82 7.62 -0.22
N VAL A 138 15.01 8.57 -0.68
CA VAL A 138 13.86 8.35 -1.57
C VAL A 138 14.27 8.75 -2.98
N TYR A 139 14.03 7.86 -3.94
CA TYR A 139 14.38 8.03 -5.34
C TYR A 139 13.12 8.04 -6.19
N LEU A 140 13.02 9.07 -7.04
CA LEU A 140 11.98 9.18 -8.05
C LEU A 140 12.64 9.08 -9.42
N THR A 141 12.07 8.24 -10.28
CA THR A 141 12.37 8.29 -11.73
C THR A 141 11.27 9.06 -12.42
N GLY A 142 11.58 9.58 -13.61
CA GLY A 142 10.66 10.45 -14.31
C GLY A 142 11.30 11.00 -15.58
N PHE A 143 10.61 11.94 -16.21
CA PHE A 143 11.13 12.68 -17.35
C PHE A 143 11.00 14.18 -17.11
N VAL A 144 11.88 14.94 -17.77
CA VAL A 144 11.89 16.40 -17.72
C VAL A 144 11.20 16.93 -18.98
N LYS A 145 10.30 17.89 -18.80
CA LYS A 145 9.55 18.52 -19.90
C LYS A 145 10.37 19.56 -20.66
#